data_AF-A0A1G3B5Y7-F1
#
_entry.id   AF-A0A1G3B5Y7-F1
#
_cell.length_a   1.000
_cell.length_b   1.000
_cell.length_c   1.000
_cell.angle_alpha   90.00
_cell.angle_beta   90.00
_cell.angle_gamma   90.00
#
_symmetry.space_group_name_H-M   'P 1'
#
loop_
_entity.id
_entity.type
_entity.pdbx_description
1 polymer ?
#
loop_
_entity_poly.entity_id
_entity_poly.type
_entity_poly.pdbx_seq_one_letter_code
_entity_poly.pdbx_strand_id
1 'polypeptide(L)' 'MENYYKLVEKLANQAGGHYRLSTALIKRIRQLVKGLSSFRSEPVNPVNAAFEEFLSGRLQIIEKPEELTEGKKK' A
#
# COMPACT_ATOMS: atom_id res chain seq x y z
N MET A 1 -21.50 10.23 4.05
CA MET A 1 -20.74 9.29 3.20
C MET A 1 -19.77 9.97 2.22
N GLU A 2 -19.96 11.24 1.84
CA GLU A 2 -19.08 11.93 0.86
C GLU A 2 -17.60 12.06 1.25
N ASN A 3 -17.27 12.12 2.53
CA ASN A 3 -15.87 12.32 2.96
C ASN A 3 -14.97 11.10 2.70
N TYR A 4 -15.55 9.90 2.60
CA TYR A 4 -14.76 8.68 2.43
C TYR A 4 -14.20 8.56 1.01
N TYR A 5 -15.01 8.89 0.00
CA TYR A 5 -14.57 8.87 -1.41
C TYR A 5 -13.49 9.91 -1.68
N LYS A 6 -13.66 11.13 -1.16
CA LYS A 6 -12.63 12.19 -1.26
C LYS A 6 -11.31 11.80 -0.60
N LEU A 7 -11.38 11.09 0.53
CA LEU A 7 -10.19 10.59 1.20
C LEU A 7 -9.48 9.53 0.35
N VAL A 8 -10.22 8.53 -0.16
CA VAL A 8 -9.65 7.47 -1.01
C VAL A 8 -9.03 8.05 -2.28
N GLU A 9 -9.67 9.04 -2.90
CA GLU A 9 -9.15 9.73 -4.09
C GLU A 9 -7.85 10.49 -3.78
N LYS A 10 -7.79 11.19 -2.64
CA LYS A 10 -6.55 11.85 -2.19
C LYS A 10 -5.42 10.85 -1.97
N LEU A 11 -5.70 9.72 -1.30
CA LEU A 11 -4.71 8.67 -1.06
C LEU A 11 -4.25 8.01 -2.36
N ALA A 12 -5.18 7.82 -3.30
CA ALA A 12 -4.86 7.30 -4.61
C ALA A 12 -3.95 8.26 -5.39
N ASN A 13 -4.22 9.56 -5.35
CA ASN A 13 -3.35 10.55 -5.98
C ASN A 13 -1.95 10.57 -5.35
N GLN A 14 -1.84 10.47 -4.02
CA GLN A 14 -0.55 10.34 -3.34
C GLN A 14 0.21 9.06 -3.72
N ALA A 15 -0.51 7.99 -4.06
CA ALA A 15 0.04 6.72 -4.50
C ALA A 15 0.37 6.65 -6.00
N GLY A 16 0.02 7.66 -6.79
CA GLY A 16 0.10 7.62 -8.25
C GLY A 16 -1.00 6.78 -8.92
N GLY A 17 -2.14 6.58 -8.23
CA GLY A 17 -3.36 5.97 -8.75
C GLY A 17 -3.98 4.92 -7.82
N HIS A 18 -5.26 4.62 -8.04
CA HIS A 18 -6.02 3.66 -7.22
C HIS A 18 -5.42 2.25 -7.21
N TYR A 19 -4.90 1.78 -8.36
CA TYR A 19 -4.28 0.45 -8.48
C TYR A 19 -2.94 0.36 -7.76
N ARG A 20 -2.16 1.45 -7.74
CA ARG A 20 -0.90 1.51 -7.01
C ARG A 20 -1.15 1.53 -5.51
N LEU A 21 -2.12 2.31 -5.06
CA LEU A 21 -2.57 2.33 -3.67
C LEU A 21 -2.99 0.93 -3.20
N SER A 22 -3.90 0.27 -3.92
CA SER A 22 -4.38 -1.05 -3.55
C SER A 22 -3.26 -2.09 -3.54
N THR A 23 -2.36 -2.06 -4.53
CA THR A 23 -1.21 -2.96 -4.60
C THR A 23 -0.27 -2.77 -3.41
N ALA A 24 0.04 -1.52 -3.04
CA ALA A 24 0.92 -1.22 -1.91
C ALA A 24 0.31 -1.68 -0.58
N LEU A 25 -0.97 -1.37 -0.35
CA LEU A 25 -1.69 -1.80 0.84
C LEU A 25 -1.74 -3.33 0.94
N ILE A 26 -2.09 -4.04 -0.14
CA ILE A 26 -2.13 -5.51 -0.18
C ILE A 26 -0.74 -6.10 0.12
N LYS A 27 0.32 -5.56 -0.48
CA LYS A 27 1.70 -6.00 -0.20
C LYS A 27 2.04 -5.83 1.28
N ARG A 28 1.70 -4.69 1.87
CA ARG A 28 1.98 -4.41 3.28
C ARG A 28 1.17 -5.28 4.23
N ILE A 29 -0.12 -5.46 3.97
CA ILE A 29 -0.99 -6.37 4.74
C ILE A 29 -0.39 -7.78 4.76
N ARG A 30 0.09 -8.29 3.62
CA ARG A 30 0.74 -9.61 3.56
C ARG A 30 2.01 -9.67 4.42
N GLN A 31 2.82 -8.61 4.45
CA GLN A 31 4.01 -8.54 5.32
C GLN A 31 3.61 -8.56 6.80
N LEU A 32 2.60 -7.78 7.18
CA LEU A 32 2.10 -7.73 8.56
C LEU A 32 1.55 -9.10 8.98
N VAL A 33 0.75 -9.76 8.14
CA VAL A 33 0.21 -11.10 8.40
C VAL A 33 1.33 -12.14 8.55
N LYS A 34 2.38 -12.10 7.72
CA LYS A 34 3.56 -12.97 7.85
C LYS A 34 4.36 -12.71 9.14
N GLY A 35 4.38 -11.47 9.63
CA GLY A 35 5.02 -11.14 10.92
C GLY A 35 4.18 -11.57 12.12
N LEU A 36 2.85 -11.48 12.00
CA LEU A 36 1.89 -11.81 13.07
C LEU A 36 1.84 -13.31 13.40
N SER A 37 2.24 -14.21 12.49
CA SER A 37 2.40 -15.63 12.83
C SER A 37 3.48 -15.87 13.88
N SER A 38 4.39 -14.91 14.11
CA SER A 38 5.54 -15.06 14.99
C SER A 38 5.39 -14.39 16.37
N PHE A 39 4.47 -13.43 16.53
CA PHE A 39 4.27 -12.71 17.80
C PHE A 39 2.78 -12.44 18.02
N ARG A 40 2.15 -13.16 18.95
CA ARG A 40 0.76 -12.90 19.37
C ARG A 40 0.75 -12.32 20.78
N SER A 41 0.28 -11.09 20.90
CA SER A 41 -0.30 -10.58 22.15
C SER A 41 -1.43 -9.56 21.94
N GLU A 42 -1.60 -8.97 20.75
CA GLU A 42 -2.76 -8.09 20.45
C GLU A 42 -3.42 -8.38 19.10
N PRO A 43 -4.76 -8.25 19.00
CA PRO A 43 -5.49 -8.37 17.75
C PRO A 43 -5.29 -7.11 16.90
N VAL A 44 -4.09 -6.95 16.33
CA VAL A 44 -3.84 -5.88 15.35
C VAL A 44 -4.51 -6.28 14.04
N ASN A 45 -5.55 -5.55 13.63
CA ASN A 45 -6.11 -5.70 12.30
C ASN A 45 -5.06 -5.21 11.26
N PRO A 46 -4.46 -6.11 10.47
CA PRO A 46 -3.36 -5.75 9.57
C PRO A 46 -3.80 -4.80 8.45
N VAL A 47 -5.09 -4.76 8.13
CA VAL A 47 -5.66 -3.80 7.18
C VAL A 47 -5.56 -2.39 7.76
N ASN A 48 -6.08 -2.17 8.97
CA ASN A 48 -6.05 -0.86 9.62
C ASN A 48 -4.60 -0.39 9.84
N ALA A 49 -3.72 -1.28 10.28
CA ALA A 49 -2.30 -0.95 10.47
C ALA A 49 -1.63 -0.50 9.17
N ALA A 50 -1.87 -1.18 8.04
CA ALA A 50 -1.32 -0.78 6.75
C ALA A 50 -1.86 0.58 6.27
N PHE A 51 -3.14 0.87 6.50
CA PHE A 51 -3.72 2.18 6.20
C PHE A 51 -3.13 3.29 7.06
N GLU A 52 -2.99 3.08 8.38
CA GLU A 52 -2.35 4.04 9.29
C GLU A 52 -0.89 4.29 8.93
N GLU A 53 -0.14 3.26 8.56
CA GLU A 53 1.24 3.42 8.08
C GLU A 53 1.30 4.23 6.79
N PHE A 54 0.36 4.05 5.86
CA PHE A 54 0.28 4.86 4.65
C PHE A 54 -0.08 6.33 4.95
N LEU A 55 -1.08 6.56 5.79
CA LEU A 55 -1.50 7.90 6.20
C LEU A 55 -0.40 8.66 6.95
N SER A 56 0.36 7.96 7.79
CA SER A 56 1.50 8.51 8.53
C SER A 56 2.78 8.65 7.69
N GLY A 57 2.75 8.28 6.40
CA GLY A 57 3.91 8.34 5.50
C GLY A 57 5.00 7.30 5.80
N ARG A 58 4.73 6.34 6.70
CA ARG A 58 5.63 5.21 7.03
C ARG A 58 5.63 4.14 5.95
N LEU A 59 4.54 4.02 5.19
CA LEU A 59 4.48 3.19 3.98
C LEU A 59 4.69 4.08 2.75
N GLN A 60 5.93 4.14 2.26
CA GLN A 60 6.23 4.83 1.01
C GLN A 60 5.99 3.89 -0.17
N ILE A 61 5.17 4.35 -1.12
CA ILE A 61 5.04 3.70 -2.42
C ILE A 61 6.23 4.18 -3.23
N ILE A 62 7.34 3.44 -3.12
CA ILE A 62 8.50 3.67 -3.97
C ILE A 62 8.01 3.44 -5.40
N GLU A 63 7.94 4.52 -6.18
CA GLU A 63 7.97 4.42 -7.63
C GLU A 63 9.31 3.77 -7.94
N LYS A 64 9.33 2.43 -8.07
CA LYS A 64 10.34 1.85 -8.93
C LYS A 64 9.91 2.31 -10.33
N PRO A 65 10.68 3.18 -11.01
CA PRO A 65 10.59 3.19 -12.45
C PRO A 65 10.97 1.76 -12.85
N GLU A 66 9.96 0.93 -13.14
CA GLU A 66 10.23 -0.27 -13.91
C GLU A 66 10.90 0.24 -15.18
N GLU A 67 12.16 -0.14 -15.31
CA GLU A 67 13.04 0.15 -16.42
C GLU A 67 12.27 -0.10 -17.73
N LEU A 68 11.84 0.99 -18.36
CA LEU A 68 11.49 1.05 -19.77
C LEU A 68 12.80 0.87 -20.56
N THR A 69 13.42 -0.31 -20.51
CA THR A 69 14.53 -0.65 -21.42
C THR A 69 14.45 -2.10 -21.87
N GLU A 70 14.24 -2.20 -23.18
CA GLU A 70 14.71 -3.27 -24.06
C GLU A 70 13.90 -4.57 -24.16
N GLY A 71 12.79 -4.44 -24.88
CA GLY A 71 12.18 -5.52 -25.65
C GLY A 71 12.05 -5.21 -27.14
N LYS A 72 12.96 -4.40 -27.73
CA LYS A 72 13.12 -4.33 -29.20
C LYS A 72 14.28 -5.22 -29.62
N LYS A 73 14.00 -6.48 -29.95
CA LYS A 73 14.78 -7.28 -30.92
C LYS A 73 13.75 -8.10 -31.71
N LYS A 74 13.39 -7.59 -32.89
CA LYS A 74 13.92 -7.96 -34.21
C LYS A 74 13.32 -9.26 -34.71
#